data_AF-A0A1I4Y2H6-F1
#
_entry.id   AF-A0A1I4Y2H6-F1
#
_cell.length_a   1.000
_cell.length_b   1.000
_cell.length_c   1.000
_cell.angle_alpha   90.00
_cell.angle_beta   90.00
_cell.angle_gamma   90.00
#
_symmetry.space_group_name_H-M   'P 1'
#
loop_
_entity.id
_entity.type
_entity.pdbx_description
1 polymer ?
#
loop_
_entity_poly.entity_id
_entity_poly.type
_entity_poly.pdbx_seq_one_letter_code
_entity_poly.pdbx_strand_id
1 'polypeptide(L)'
;MIYLLLSILSSTIIFVVFKLYQKYGVNTLQAIIVNYFIACTVGFMWFIESTDDLIRIPSETWFPGSLFLGGLFISVFYLAAITTQRSGMAVVSIASKMSVALPVFFGIFIYNESTGFLKLLGIVLALAAVYLSSIKKKEGLKIKKKNLIFPFLVFLGSGIIDTSLNFLENFYVSETDVGLFSTSIFAVAGVIGTLIIIIQAISGKLKLSWKSLAGGIALGIPNYFSIYFLVMALRSPGFENSVLFTLNHVGIVLASTLVGIVFFREVLLRKNWIGLVLAIISILLVANSQ
;
A
#
# COMPACT_ATOMS: atom_id res chain seq x y z
N MET A 1 -20.05 3.59 9.18
CA MET A 1 -19.60 2.21 9.51
C MET A 1 -19.50 1.29 8.30
N ILE A 2 -20.52 1.20 7.44
CA ILE A 2 -20.46 0.34 6.24
C ILE A 2 -19.27 0.67 5.31
N TYR A 3 -18.95 1.95 5.14
CA TYR A 3 -17.81 2.38 4.33
C TYR A 3 -16.45 1.89 4.88
N LEU A 4 -16.27 1.88 6.20
CA LEU A 4 -15.06 1.35 6.81
C LEU A 4 -14.91 -0.14 6.52
N LEU A 5 -16.00 -0.91 6.67
CA LEU A 5 -16.01 -2.34 6.34
C LEU A 5 -15.67 -2.57 4.86
N LEU A 6 -16.29 -1.80 3.96
CA LEU A 6 -16.02 -1.90 2.52
C LEU A 6 -14.57 -1.53 2.17
N SER A 7 -13.97 -0.53 2.83
CA SER A 7 -12.55 -0.20 2.66
C SER A 7 -11.63 -1.35 3.10
N ILE A 8 -11.93 -1.97 4.24
CA ILE A 8 -11.19 -3.15 4.75
C ILE A 8 -11.31 -4.32 3.77
N LEU A 9 -12.51 -4.60 3.28
CA LEU A 9 -12.76 -5.71 2.34
C LEU A 9 -12.06 -5.46 1.00
N SER A 10 -12.23 -4.29 0.40
CA SER A 10 -11.55 -3.93 -0.86
C SER A 10 -10.03 -3.99 -0.73
N SER A 11 -9.47 -3.47 0.36
CA SER A 11 -8.04 -3.58 0.65
C SER A 11 -7.59 -5.04 0.84
N THR A 12 -8.41 -5.87 1.47
CA THR A 12 -8.12 -7.30 1.65
C THR A 12 -8.12 -8.03 0.31
N ILE A 13 -9.05 -7.69 -0.59
CA ILE A 13 -9.13 -8.26 -1.94
C ILE A 13 -7.85 -8.00 -2.73
N ILE A 14 -7.19 -6.86 -2.57
CA ILE A 14 -5.89 -6.57 -3.21
C ILE A 14 -4.86 -7.69 -2.91
N PHE A 15 -4.73 -8.06 -1.63
CA PHE A 15 -3.82 -9.13 -1.23
C PHE A 15 -4.27 -10.51 -1.74
N VAL A 16 -5.58 -10.76 -1.75
CA VAL A 16 -6.15 -11.99 -2.34
C VAL A 16 -5.78 -12.09 -3.82
N VAL A 17 -5.96 -11.01 -4.58
CA VAL A 17 -5.65 -10.95 -6.01
C VAL A 17 -4.16 -11.17 -6.26
N PHE A 18 -3.27 -10.55 -5.48
CA PHE A 18 -1.83 -10.82 -5.57
C PHE A 18 -1.47 -12.29 -5.33
N LYS A 19 -2.16 -12.96 -4.40
CA LYS A 19 -1.99 -14.39 -4.15
C LYS A 19 -2.47 -15.23 -5.33
N LEU A 20 -3.62 -14.87 -5.90
CA LEU A 20 -4.21 -15.55 -7.06
C LEU A 20 -3.37 -15.38 -8.33
N TYR A 21 -2.61 -14.29 -8.47
CA TYR A 21 -1.69 -14.13 -9.60
C TYR A 21 -0.70 -15.28 -9.71
N GLN A 22 -0.11 -15.70 -8.59
CA GLN A 22 0.80 -16.85 -8.59
C GLN A 22 0.08 -18.15 -8.95
N LYS A 23 -1.16 -18.34 -8.48
CA LYS A 23 -1.96 -19.54 -8.75
C LYS A 23 -2.36 -19.65 -10.23
N TYR A 24 -2.74 -18.55 -10.86
CA TYR A 24 -3.24 -18.52 -12.24
C TYR A 24 -2.19 -18.17 -13.30
N GLY A 25 -0.95 -17.92 -12.88
CA GLY A 25 0.16 -17.56 -13.77
C GLY A 25 0.00 -16.18 -14.40
N VAL A 26 -0.59 -15.24 -13.67
CA VAL A 26 -0.76 -13.85 -14.10
C VAL A 26 0.59 -13.13 -14.01
N ASN A 27 0.98 -12.40 -15.07
CA ASN A 27 2.16 -11.55 -14.99
C ASN A 27 1.84 -10.38 -14.05
N THR A 28 2.46 -10.41 -12.87
CA THR A 28 2.19 -9.46 -11.79
C THR A 28 2.50 -8.02 -12.19
N LEU A 29 3.59 -7.78 -12.91
CA LEU A 29 3.96 -6.43 -13.34
C LEU A 29 2.94 -5.88 -14.35
N GLN A 30 2.58 -6.65 -15.38
CA GLN A 30 1.57 -6.23 -16.36
C GLN A 30 0.22 -5.93 -15.69
N ALA A 31 -0.21 -6.77 -14.76
CA ALA A 31 -1.47 -6.56 -14.05
C ALA A 31 -1.44 -5.30 -13.16
N ILE A 32 -0.31 -5.01 -12.51
CA ILE A 32 -0.13 -3.77 -11.73
C ILE A 32 -0.19 -2.53 -12.64
N ILE A 33 0.41 -2.59 -13.83
CA ILE A 33 0.37 -1.50 -14.80
C ILE A 33 -1.08 -1.22 -15.23
N VAL A 34 -1.84 -2.27 -15.55
CA VAL A 34 -3.27 -2.16 -15.88
C VAL A 34 -4.06 -1.59 -14.70
N ASN A 35 -3.78 -2.00 -13.46
CA ASN A 35 -4.38 -1.40 -12.26
C ASN A 35 -4.16 0.12 -12.18
N TYR A 36 -2.96 0.61 -12.51
CA TYR A 36 -2.70 2.05 -12.51
C TYR A 36 -3.44 2.77 -13.63
N PHE A 37 -3.62 2.15 -14.80
CA PHE A 37 -4.48 2.72 -15.83
C PHE A 37 -5.93 2.83 -15.36
N ILE A 38 -6.47 1.80 -14.70
CA ILE A 38 -7.82 1.87 -14.12
C ILE A 38 -7.91 2.99 -13.08
N ALA A 39 -6.97 3.05 -12.12
CA ALA A 39 -6.96 4.10 -11.10
C ALA A 39 -6.83 5.51 -11.70
N CYS A 40 -5.97 5.66 -12.71
CA CYS A 40 -5.80 6.88 -13.49
C CYS A 40 -7.11 7.27 -14.18
N THR A 41 -7.75 6.36 -14.92
CA THR A 41 -9.02 6.66 -15.61
C THR A 41 -10.11 7.13 -14.67
N VAL A 42 -10.20 6.55 -13.48
CA VAL A 42 -11.21 6.99 -12.49
C VAL A 42 -10.84 8.35 -11.90
N GLY A 43 -9.55 8.60 -11.65
CA GLY A 43 -9.07 9.92 -11.25
C GLY A 43 -9.40 11.01 -12.28
N PHE A 44 -9.15 10.72 -13.56
CA PHE A 44 -9.52 11.59 -14.67
C PHE A 44 -11.02 11.85 -14.75
N MET A 45 -11.87 10.84 -14.58
CA MET A 45 -13.32 11.03 -14.65
C MET A 45 -13.91 11.86 -13.51
N TRP A 46 -13.25 11.91 -12.35
CA TRP A 46 -13.83 12.50 -11.13
C TRP A 46 -13.18 13.82 -10.71
N PHE A 47 -11.90 14.04 -11.05
CA PHE A 47 -11.12 15.18 -10.56
C PHE A 47 -10.56 16.07 -11.66
N ILE A 48 -10.69 15.68 -12.93
CA ILE A 48 -10.29 16.51 -14.07
C ILE A 48 -11.56 17.00 -14.75
N GLU A 49 -11.88 18.27 -14.52
CA GLU A 49 -13.10 18.90 -15.04
C GLU A 49 -12.85 19.58 -16.39
N SER A 50 -11.60 19.99 -16.65
CA SER A 50 -11.24 20.75 -17.84
C SER A 50 -9.89 20.33 -18.44
N THR A 51 -9.68 20.68 -19.72
CA THR A 51 -8.37 20.54 -20.38
C THR A 51 -7.32 21.47 -19.75
N ASP A 52 -7.75 22.58 -19.14
CA ASP A 52 -6.87 23.54 -18.49
C ASP A 52 -6.18 22.93 -17.26
N ASP A 53 -6.87 22.03 -16.54
CA ASP A 53 -6.28 21.26 -15.44
C ASP A 53 -5.08 20.42 -15.92
N LEU A 54 -5.19 19.79 -17.11
CA LEU A 54 -4.11 18.97 -17.67
C LEU A 54 -2.88 19.78 -18.06
N ILE A 55 -3.10 20.99 -18.56
CA ILE A 55 -2.03 21.91 -18.97
C ILE A 55 -1.32 22.47 -17.73
N ARG A 56 -2.06 22.66 -16.63
CA ARG A 56 -1.54 23.18 -15.36
C ARG A 56 -0.62 22.19 -14.64
N ILE A 57 -0.93 20.88 -14.67
CA ILE A 57 -0.22 19.83 -13.90
C ILE A 57 1.32 19.94 -13.95
N PRO A 58 1.99 20.03 -15.12
CA PRO A 58 3.46 20.06 -15.16
C PRO A 58 4.09 21.31 -14.53
N SER A 59 3.32 22.39 -14.38
CA SER A 59 3.77 23.66 -13.78
C SER A 59 3.58 23.71 -12.26
N GLU A 60 2.88 22.74 -11.69
CA GLU A 60 2.59 22.69 -10.27
C GLU A 60 3.82 22.31 -9.43
N THR A 61 3.95 22.94 -8.26
CA THR A 61 5.10 22.73 -7.36
C THR A 61 5.19 21.30 -6.83
N TRP A 62 4.06 20.59 -6.73
CA TRP A 62 3.97 19.20 -6.31
C TRP A 62 4.28 18.18 -7.43
N PHE A 63 4.36 18.61 -8.69
CA PHE A 63 4.53 17.71 -9.84
C PHE A 63 5.82 16.87 -9.78
N PRO A 64 7.00 17.41 -9.41
CA PRO A 64 8.20 16.59 -9.21
C PRO A 64 8.02 15.51 -8.14
N GLY A 65 7.24 15.81 -7.09
CA GLY A 65 6.84 14.85 -6.06
C GLY A 65 5.99 13.72 -6.64
N SER A 66 5.06 14.03 -7.54
CA SER A 66 4.25 13.03 -8.25
C SER A 66 5.10 12.11 -9.15
N LEU A 67 6.18 12.62 -9.75
CA LEU A 67 7.12 11.82 -10.54
C LEU A 67 7.84 10.77 -9.69
N PHE A 68 8.38 11.22 -8.55
CA PHE A 68 9.04 10.36 -7.58
C PHE A 68 8.10 9.31 -7.00
N LEU A 69 6.91 9.74 -6.57
CA LEU A 69 5.89 8.86 -6.01
C LEU A 69 5.39 7.85 -7.04
N GLY A 70 5.14 8.21 -8.30
CA GLY A 70 4.72 7.27 -9.33
C GLY A 70 5.70 6.10 -9.52
N GLY A 71 7.00 6.39 -9.49
CA GLY A 71 8.06 5.37 -9.52
C GLY A 71 8.10 4.49 -8.27
N LEU A 72 7.89 5.07 -7.09
CA LEU A 72 7.78 4.30 -5.85
C LEU A 72 6.53 3.44 -5.82
N PHE A 73 5.37 3.97 -6.23
CA PHE A 73 4.11 3.26 -6.25
C PHE A 73 4.23 1.97 -7.06
N ILE A 74 4.69 2.01 -8.31
CA ILE A 74 4.83 0.79 -9.12
C ILE A 74 5.82 -0.21 -8.50
N SER A 75 6.93 0.29 -7.94
CA SER A 75 7.98 -0.54 -7.34
C SER A 75 7.49 -1.22 -6.05
N VAL A 76 6.88 -0.48 -5.14
CA VAL A 76 6.40 -0.96 -3.85
C VAL A 76 5.18 -1.86 -4.02
N PHE A 77 4.27 -1.55 -4.94
CA PHE A 77 3.13 -2.44 -5.23
C PHE A 77 3.61 -3.78 -5.81
N TYR A 78 4.64 -3.77 -6.65
CA TYR A 78 5.26 -4.99 -7.15
C TYR A 78 5.97 -5.78 -6.04
N LEU A 79 6.68 -5.10 -5.13
CA LEU A 79 7.27 -5.71 -3.93
C LEU A 79 6.19 -6.30 -3.00
N ALA A 80 5.06 -5.63 -2.83
CA ALA A 80 3.93 -6.11 -2.03
C ALA A 80 3.34 -7.38 -2.66
N ALA A 81 3.17 -7.42 -3.97
CA ALA A 81 2.71 -8.61 -4.67
C ALA A 81 3.68 -9.78 -4.51
N ILE A 82 4.99 -9.56 -4.71
CA ILE A 82 6.02 -10.59 -4.48
C ILE A 82 6.00 -11.08 -3.03
N THR A 83 5.89 -10.17 -2.07
CA THR A 83 5.83 -10.49 -0.64
C THR A 83 4.59 -11.31 -0.32
N THR A 84 3.45 -11.00 -0.92
CA THR A 84 2.21 -11.77 -0.76
C THR A 84 2.39 -13.22 -1.25
N GLN A 85 2.98 -13.37 -2.43
CA GLN A 85 3.20 -14.66 -3.08
C GLN A 85 4.22 -15.51 -2.31
N ARG A 86 5.31 -14.89 -1.83
CA ARG A 86 6.41 -15.61 -1.16
C ARG A 86 6.24 -15.74 0.34
N SER A 87 5.84 -14.68 1.01
CA SER A 87 5.79 -14.57 2.46
C SER A 87 4.39 -14.79 3.03
N GLY A 88 3.34 -14.50 2.26
CA GLY A 88 1.94 -14.70 2.65
C GLY A 88 1.21 -13.38 2.89
N MET A 89 -0.12 -13.46 2.99
CA MET A 89 -0.96 -12.26 3.11
C MET A 89 -0.80 -11.57 4.47
N ALA A 90 -0.64 -12.33 5.55
CA ALA A 90 -0.41 -11.77 6.88
C ALA A 90 0.88 -10.92 6.93
N VAL A 91 1.95 -11.38 6.28
CA VAL A 91 3.26 -10.73 6.35
C VAL A 91 3.27 -9.41 5.58
N VAL A 92 2.71 -9.40 4.37
CA VAL A 92 2.65 -8.18 3.56
C VAL A 92 1.69 -7.14 4.16
N SER A 93 0.58 -7.57 4.77
CA SER A 93 -0.37 -6.63 5.37
C SER A 93 0.21 -6.00 6.63
N ILE A 94 0.89 -6.77 7.48
CA ILE A 94 1.65 -6.23 8.62
C ILE A 94 2.72 -5.26 8.12
N ALA A 95 3.56 -5.66 7.16
CA ALA A 95 4.63 -4.80 6.63
C ALA A 95 4.11 -3.48 6.05
N SER A 96 3.04 -3.53 5.24
CA SER A 96 2.49 -2.35 4.57
C SER A 96 1.63 -1.47 5.48
N LYS A 97 1.00 -2.01 6.52
CA LYS A 97 0.15 -1.21 7.43
C LYS A 97 0.89 -0.70 8.65
N MET A 98 2.01 -1.33 9.03
CA MET A 98 2.91 -0.83 10.06
C MET A 98 3.81 0.30 9.55
N SER A 99 3.88 0.52 8.24
CA SER A 99 4.67 1.62 7.66
C SER A 99 4.34 2.99 8.23
N VAL A 100 3.12 3.15 8.79
CA VAL A 100 2.66 4.34 9.52
C VAL A 100 3.63 4.79 10.63
N ALA A 101 4.46 3.90 11.16
CA ALA A 101 5.52 4.25 12.09
C ALA A 101 6.57 5.21 11.49
N LEU A 102 6.81 5.15 10.17
CA LEU A 102 7.78 6.01 9.49
C LEU A 102 7.29 7.46 9.33
N PRO A 103 6.09 7.75 8.80
CA PRO A 103 5.53 9.10 8.82
C PRO A 103 5.53 9.71 10.21
N VAL A 104 5.17 8.94 11.23
CA VAL A 104 5.15 9.40 12.64
C VAL A 104 6.56 9.70 13.13
N PHE A 105 7.54 8.85 12.81
CA PHE A 105 8.94 9.11 13.13
C PHE A 105 9.44 10.39 12.47
N PHE A 106 9.13 10.61 11.19
CA PHE A 106 9.53 11.83 10.49
C PHE A 106 8.76 13.07 10.95
N GLY A 107 7.49 12.92 11.34
CA GLY A 107 6.66 14.01 11.85
C GLY A 107 7.20 14.65 13.12
N ILE A 108 7.87 13.87 13.97
CA ILE A 108 8.63 14.38 15.12
C ILE A 108 9.67 15.43 14.70
N PHE A 109 10.38 15.20 13.59
CA PHE A 109 11.46 16.10 13.16
C PHE A 109 10.98 17.20 12.20
N ILE A 110 10.05 16.88 11.30
CA ILE A 110 9.57 17.78 10.26
C ILE A 110 8.52 18.75 10.82
N TYR A 111 7.60 18.26 11.65
CA TYR A 111 6.47 19.03 12.18
C TYR A 111 6.65 19.43 13.65
N ASN A 112 7.80 19.12 14.26
CA ASN A 112 8.06 19.31 15.69
C ASN A 112 6.99 18.67 16.59
N GLU A 113 6.46 17.51 16.19
CA GLU A 113 5.53 16.77 17.03
C GLU A 113 6.19 16.31 18.34
N SER A 114 5.38 16.20 19.40
CA SER A 114 5.85 15.75 20.70
C SER A 114 6.42 14.33 20.65
N THR A 115 7.57 14.12 21.29
CA THR A 115 8.24 12.81 21.43
C THR A 115 7.70 12.03 22.62
N GLY A 116 6.40 11.71 22.57
CA GLY A 116 5.77 10.89 23.60
C GLY A 116 6.40 9.48 23.69
N PHE A 117 6.53 8.96 24.91
CA PHE A 117 7.00 7.58 25.14
C PHE A 117 6.19 6.54 24.35
N LEU A 118 4.86 6.74 24.23
CA LEU A 118 3.97 5.87 23.48
C LEU A 118 4.27 5.87 21.97
N LYS A 119 4.62 7.02 21.37
CA LYS A 119 5.04 7.10 19.95
C LYS A 119 6.28 6.26 19.70
N LEU A 120 7.33 6.47 20.52
CA LEU A 120 8.59 5.75 20.39
C LEU A 120 8.42 4.24 20.59
N LEU A 121 7.65 3.84 21.60
CA LEU A 121 7.34 2.44 21.84
C LEU A 121 6.57 1.83 20.65
N GLY A 122 5.58 2.55 20.12
CA GLY A 122 4.85 2.16 18.92
C GLY A 122 5.77 1.89 17.72
N ILE A 123 6.72 2.79 17.44
CA ILE A 123 7.69 2.64 16.34
C ILE A 123 8.57 1.39 16.53
N VAL A 124 9.07 1.16 17.74
CA VAL A 124 9.89 -0.04 18.04
C VAL A 124 9.07 -1.32 17.86
N LEU A 125 7.82 -1.32 18.32
CA LEU A 125 6.92 -2.46 18.17
C LEU A 125 6.56 -2.73 16.69
N ALA A 126 6.39 -1.70 15.86
CA ALA A 126 6.18 -1.85 14.42
C ALA A 126 7.35 -2.61 13.76
N LEU A 127 8.59 -2.23 14.05
CA LEU A 127 9.78 -2.90 13.53
C LEU A 127 9.87 -4.37 14.01
N ALA A 128 9.60 -4.61 15.30
CA ALA A 128 9.55 -5.96 15.85
C ALA A 128 8.45 -6.81 15.22
N ALA A 129 7.27 -6.24 14.98
CA ALA A 129 6.14 -6.90 14.34
C ALA A 129 6.47 -7.33 12.91
N VAL A 130 7.06 -6.45 12.10
CA VAL A 130 7.50 -6.78 10.73
C VAL A 130 8.55 -7.88 10.74
N TYR A 131 9.53 -7.80 11.65
CA TYR A 131 10.55 -8.84 11.78
C TYR A 131 9.95 -10.20 12.14
N LEU A 132 9.15 -10.27 13.23
CA LEU A 132 8.59 -11.53 13.74
C LEU A 132 7.57 -12.15 12.78
N SER A 133 6.73 -11.33 12.16
CA SER A 133 5.78 -11.77 11.13
C SER A 133 6.45 -12.29 9.87
N SER A 134 7.69 -11.89 9.58
CA SER A 134 8.43 -12.33 8.40
C SER A 134 9.19 -13.64 8.60
N ILE A 135 9.26 -14.16 9.83
CA ILE A 135 9.98 -15.40 10.12
C ILE A 135 9.21 -16.60 9.56
N LYS A 136 9.89 -17.45 8.79
CA LYS A 136 9.36 -18.73 8.30
C LYS A 136 10.16 -19.92 8.85
N LYS A 137 9.48 -21.02 9.17
CA LYS A 137 10.10 -22.33 9.44
C LYS A 137 10.41 -22.97 8.09
N LYS A 138 11.61 -23.51 7.96
CA LYS A 138 11.83 -24.77 7.24
C LYS A 138 13.03 -25.49 7.85
N GLU A 139 12.91 -26.81 7.89
CA GLU A 139 13.92 -27.77 8.33
C GLU A 139 15.30 -27.42 7.75
N GLY A 140 16.33 -27.41 8.60
CA GLY A 140 17.71 -27.16 8.17
C GLY A 140 18.10 -25.67 8.13
N LEU A 141 18.75 -25.25 9.22
CA LEU A 141 19.78 -24.21 9.35
C LEU A 141 20.00 -23.29 8.12
N LYS A 142 19.15 -22.26 7.95
CA LYS A 142 19.50 -20.85 7.64
C LYS A 142 18.26 -20.09 7.15
N ILE A 143 17.95 -18.97 7.81
CA ILE A 143 16.94 -18.02 7.33
C ILE A 143 17.42 -17.51 5.96
N LYS A 144 16.68 -17.80 4.88
CA LYS A 144 16.97 -17.19 3.57
C LYS A 144 16.74 -15.69 3.71
N LYS A 145 17.79 -14.87 3.62
CA LYS A 145 17.73 -13.40 3.66
C LYS A 145 16.61 -12.82 2.77
N LYS A 146 16.35 -13.49 1.64
CA LYS A 146 15.25 -13.17 0.71
C LYS A 146 13.85 -13.19 1.34
N ASN A 147 13.59 -13.97 2.39
CA ASN A 147 12.27 -14.01 3.05
C ASN A 147 12.03 -12.81 3.99
N LEU A 148 13.10 -12.17 4.47
CA LEU A 148 13.04 -10.99 5.33
C LEU A 148 13.18 -9.69 4.54
N ILE A 149 13.94 -9.70 3.44
CA ILE A 149 14.21 -8.49 2.67
C ILE A 149 12.95 -7.93 1.99
N PHE A 150 12.07 -8.77 1.43
CA PHE A 150 10.87 -8.27 0.75
C PHE A 150 9.88 -7.59 1.71
N PRO A 151 9.46 -8.21 2.84
CA PRO A 151 8.64 -7.52 3.82
C PRO A 151 9.26 -6.23 4.34
N PHE A 152 10.57 -6.23 4.60
CA PHE A 152 11.26 -5.03 5.06
C PHE A 152 11.29 -3.91 4.00
N LEU A 153 11.53 -4.25 2.73
CA LEU A 153 11.46 -3.30 1.63
C LEU A 153 10.03 -2.79 1.39
N VAL A 154 9.01 -3.62 1.62
CA VAL A 154 7.60 -3.16 1.60
C VAL A 154 7.37 -2.18 2.74
N PHE A 155 7.80 -2.48 3.97
CA PHE A 155 7.66 -1.58 5.11
C PHE A 155 8.33 -0.22 4.85
N LEU A 156 9.60 -0.24 4.42
CA LEU A 156 10.33 0.99 4.10
C LEU A 156 9.70 1.73 2.93
N GLY A 157 9.40 1.03 1.83
CA GLY A 157 8.85 1.65 0.63
C GLY A 157 7.48 2.25 0.85
N SER A 158 6.58 1.54 1.54
CA SER A 158 5.27 2.06 1.96
C SER A 158 5.44 3.25 2.89
N GLY A 159 6.38 3.22 3.84
CA GLY A 159 6.58 4.33 4.76
C GLY A 159 7.18 5.56 4.10
N ILE A 160 8.05 5.40 3.11
CA ILE A 160 8.54 6.51 2.28
C ILE A 160 7.38 7.11 1.49
N ILE A 161 6.54 6.27 0.87
CA ILE A 161 5.33 6.75 0.16
C ILE A 161 4.44 7.55 1.10
N ASP A 162 4.08 6.99 2.25
CA ASP A 162 3.19 7.63 3.22
C ASP A 162 3.78 8.95 3.75
N THR A 163 5.09 8.97 4.03
CA THR A 163 5.79 10.17 4.53
C THR A 163 5.85 11.25 3.45
N SER A 164 6.19 10.88 2.22
CA SER A 164 6.26 11.80 1.09
C SER A 164 4.89 12.35 0.71
N LEU A 165 3.83 11.52 0.74
CA LEU A 165 2.46 11.98 0.57
C LEU A 165 2.10 13.00 1.63
N ASN A 166 2.30 12.66 2.91
CA ASN A 166 1.99 13.57 4.02
C ASN A 166 2.76 14.89 3.92
N PHE A 167 4.05 14.85 3.57
CA PHE A 167 4.87 16.05 3.36
C PHE A 167 4.36 16.92 2.20
N LEU A 168 4.10 16.31 1.04
CA LEU A 168 3.62 17.05 -0.13
C LEU A 168 2.22 17.64 0.10
N GLU A 169 1.34 16.89 0.74
CA GLU A 169 0.00 17.35 1.10
C GLU A 169 0.01 18.53 2.07
N ASN A 170 0.92 18.57 3.04
CA ASN A 170 0.98 19.67 4.01
C ASN A 170 1.66 20.94 3.49
N PHE A 171 2.59 20.83 2.54
CA PHE A 171 3.42 21.97 2.13
C PHE A 171 3.22 22.45 0.69
N TYR A 172 2.72 21.61 -0.21
CA TYR A 172 2.73 21.89 -1.65
C TYR A 172 1.38 21.69 -2.34
N VAL A 173 0.53 20.81 -1.85
CA VAL A 173 -0.76 20.48 -2.48
C VAL A 173 -1.88 21.26 -1.79
N SER A 174 -2.64 22.03 -2.56
CA SER A 174 -3.85 22.68 -2.05
C SER A 174 -4.98 21.66 -1.85
N GLU A 175 -5.93 21.94 -0.94
CA GLU A 175 -7.06 21.03 -0.68
C GLU A 175 -7.88 20.70 -1.95
N THR A 176 -7.96 21.65 -2.90
CA THR A 176 -8.65 21.48 -4.18
C THR A 176 -7.85 20.64 -5.18
N ASP A 177 -6.52 20.60 -5.07
CA ASP A 177 -5.65 19.89 -6.02
C ASP A 177 -5.31 18.45 -5.59
N VAL A 178 -5.75 17.98 -4.42
CA VAL A 178 -5.45 16.60 -3.92
C VAL A 178 -5.87 15.52 -4.92
N GLY A 179 -7.01 15.71 -5.59
CA GLY A 179 -7.49 14.80 -6.64
C GLY A 179 -6.58 14.80 -7.87
N LEU A 180 -6.17 15.97 -8.33
CA LEU A 180 -5.23 16.15 -9.45
C LEU A 180 -3.85 15.57 -9.15
N PHE A 181 -3.34 15.83 -7.94
CA PHE A 181 -2.08 15.28 -7.44
C PHE A 181 -2.09 13.75 -7.43
N SER A 182 -3.11 13.14 -6.82
CA SER A 182 -3.27 11.69 -6.74
C SER A 182 -3.39 11.05 -8.13
N THR A 183 -4.18 11.67 -9.01
CA THR A 183 -4.35 11.21 -10.39
C THR A 183 -3.03 11.28 -11.17
N SER A 184 -2.25 12.33 -10.96
CA SER A 184 -0.92 12.50 -11.57
C SER A 184 0.05 11.40 -11.13
N ILE A 185 0.06 11.00 -9.85
CA ILE A 185 0.88 9.88 -9.37
C ILE A 185 0.55 8.58 -10.13
N PHE A 186 -0.74 8.26 -10.28
CA PHE A 186 -1.16 7.07 -11.00
C PHE A 186 -0.86 7.14 -12.49
N ALA A 187 -1.02 8.32 -13.11
CA ALA A 187 -0.66 8.55 -14.49
C ALA A 187 0.84 8.30 -14.72
N VAL A 188 1.70 8.86 -13.87
CA VAL A 188 3.15 8.63 -13.93
C VAL A 188 3.48 7.16 -13.73
N ALA A 189 2.88 6.48 -12.75
CA ALA A 189 3.10 5.05 -12.54
C ALA A 189 2.70 4.23 -13.77
N GLY A 190 1.60 4.59 -14.44
CA GLY A 190 1.15 4.01 -15.71
C GLY A 190 2.13 4.25 -16.86
N VAL A 191 2.67 5.47 -16.99
CA VAL A 191 3.68 5.83 -17.99
C VAL A 191 4.97 5.04 -17.77
N ILE A 192 5.52 5.03 -16.56
CA ILE A 192 6.71 4.23 -16.20
C ILE A 192 6.47 2.76 -16.50
N GLY A 193 5.30 2.24 -16.10
CA GLY A 193 4.87 0.88 -16.42
C GLY A 193 4.89 0.57 -17.92
N THR A 194 4.34 1.48 -18.71
CA THR A 194 4.27 1.36 -20.17
C THR A 194 5.67 1.37 -20.79
N LEU A 195 6.56 2.25 -20.34
CA LEU A 195 7.96 2.27 -20.77
C LEU A 195 8.64 0.91 -20.49
N ILE A 196 8.38 0.30 -19.33
CA ILE A 196 8.90 -1.04 -19.02
C ILE A 196 8.37 -2.10 -19.99
N ILE A 197 7.08 -2.05 -20.34
CA ILE A 197 6.49 -2.97 -21.34
C ILE A 197 7.11 -2.75 -22.72
N ILE A 198 7.30 -1.50 -23.15
CA ILE A 198 7.92 -1.17 -24.45
C ILE A 198 9.36 -1.71 -24.49
N ILE A 199 10.15 -1.50 -23.44
CA ILE A 199 11.52 -2.04 -23.35
C ILE A 199 11.51 -3.57 -23.45
N GLN A 200 10.56 -4.24 -22.79
CA GLN A 200 10.40 -5.69 -22.91
C GLN A 200 10.01 -6.12 -24.32
N ALA A 201 9.19 -5.32 -25.03
CA ALA A 201 8.77 -5.58 -26.40
C ALA A 201 9.97 -5.52 -27.36
N ILE A 202 10.73 -4.43 -27.29
CA ILE A 202 11.93 -4.21 -28.12
C ILE A 202 12.98 -5.28 -27.82
N SER A 203 13.10 -5.72 -26.56
CA SER A 203 14.02 -6.80 -26.16
C SER A 203 13.56 -8.20 -26.56
N GLY A 204 12.41 -8.36 -27.23
CA GLY A 204 11.83 -9.67 -27.59
C GLY A 204 11.36 -10.51 -26.40
N LYS A 205 11.26 -9.92 -25.20
CA LYS A 205 10.89 -10.59 -23.95
C LYS A 205 9.40 -10.47 -23.62
N LEU A 206 8.67 -9.63 -24.37
CA LEU A 206 7.26 -9.37 -24.11
C LEU A 206 6.39 -10.57 -24.46
N LYS A 207 5.65 -11.05 -23.46
CA LYS A 207 4.51 -11.95 -23.66
C LYS A 207 3.31 -11.30 -22.99
N LEU A 208 2.48 -10.62 -23.78
CA LEU A 208 1.21 -10.10 -23.29
C LEU A 208 0.30 -11.28 -22.99
N SER A 209 -0.35 -11.25 -21.83
CA SER A 209 -1.33 -12.26 -21.46
C SER A 209 -2.65 -11.59 -21.18
N TRP A 210 -3.72 -12.10 -21.78
CA TRP A 210 -5.08 -11.69 -21.45
C TRP A 210 -5.38 -11.88 -19.95
N LYS A 211 -4.76 -12.89 -19.32
CA LYS A 211 -4.84 -13.10 -17.87
C LYS A 211 -4.29 -11.92 -17.08
N SER A 212 -3.27 -11.22 -17.60
CA SER A 212 -2.71 -10.01 -17.00
C SER A 212 -3.64 -8.82 -17.10
N LEU A 213 -4.36 -8.68 -18.23
CA LEU A 213 -5.36 -7.63 -18.38
C LEU A 213 -6.52 -7.85 -17.41
N ALA A 214 -7.10 -9.06 -17.43
CA ALA A 214 -8.19 -9.42 -16.52
C ALA A 214 -7.75 -9.32 -15.04
N GLY A 215 -6.53 -9.78 -14.72
CA GLY A 215 -5.94 -9.63 -13.40
C GLY A 215 -5.80 -8.17 -12.99
N GLY A 216 -5.33 -7.32 -13.89
CA GLY A 216 -5.18 -5.89 -13.63
C GLY A 216 -6.50 -5.16 -13.38
N ILE A 217 -7.56 -5.51 -14.11
CA ILE A 217 -8.91 -4.99 -13.84
C ILE A 217 -9.40 -5.48 -12.47
N ALA A 218 -9.21 -6.79 -12.18
CA ALA A 218 -9.58 -7.38 -10.89
C ALA A 218 -8.80 -6.80 -9.70
N LEU A 219 -7.65 -6.17 -9.94
CA LEU A 219 -6.86 -5.44 -8.93
C LEU A 219 -7.24 -3.95 -8.87
N GLY A 220 -7.39 -3.31 -10.03
CA GLY A 220 -7.68 -1.88 -10.17
C GLY A 220 -8.99 -1.47 -9.52
N ILE A 221 -10.04 -2.26 -9.71
CA ILE A 221 -11.37 -1.97 -9.15
C ILE A 221 -11.34 -1.97 -7.60
N PRO A 222 -10.89 -3.05 -6.93
CA PRO A 222 -10.75 -3.04 -5.46
C PRO A 222 -9.79 -1.97 -4.95
N ASN A 223 -8.71 -1.69 -5.68
CA ASN A 223 -7.75 -0.65 -5.29
C ASN A 223 -8.42 0.73 -5.23
N TYR A 224 -9.13 1.13 -6.29
CA TYR A 224 -9.90 2.37 -6.28
C TYR A 224 -10.91 2.42 -5.13
N PHE A 225 -11.74 1.37 -4.99
CA PHE A 225 -12.75 1.32 -3.95
C PHE A 225 -12.17 1.31 -2.53
N SER A 226 -10.96 0.79 -2.34
CA SER A 226 -10.31 0.81 -1.02
C SER A 226 -10.09 2.23 -0.51
N ILE A 227 -9.65 3.13 -1.40
CA ILE A 227 -9.41 4.55 -1.10
C ILE A 227 -10.75 5.29 -1.04
N TYR A 228 -11.63 5.10 -2.02
CA TYR A 228 -12.93 5.77 -2.05
C TYR A 228 -13.74 5.51 -0.76
N PHE A 229 -13.86 4.24 -0.34
CA PHE A 229 -14.60 3.90 0.87
C PHE A 229 -13.89 4.36 2.15
N LEU A 230 -12.55 4.47 2.14
CA LEU A 230 -11.82 5.07 3.26
C LEU A 230 -12.17 6.56 3.39
N VAL A 231 -12.13 7.31 2.29
CA VAL A 231 -12.50 8.74 2.29
C VAL A 231 -13.96 8.93 2.73
N MET A 232 -14.89 8.10 2.26
CA MET A 232 -16.28 8.14 2.71
C MET A 232 -16.44 7.78 4.19
N ALA A 233 -15.61 6.87 4.71
CA ALA A 233 -15.60 6.56 6.14
C ALA A 233 -15.10 7.75 6.97
N LEU A 234 -14.02 8.42 6.55
CA LEU A 234 -13.46 9.59 7.23
C LEU A 234 -14.41 10.80 7.23
N ARG A 235 -15.21 10.95 6.18
CA ARG A 235 -16.24 12.02 6.09
C ARG A 235 -17.53 11.69 6.83
N SER A 236 -17.67 10.47 7.36
CA SER A 236 -18.86 10.07 8.11
C SER A 236 -18.79 10.65 9.53
N PRO A 237 -19.84 11.35 10.00
CA PRO A 237 -19.88 11.82 11.38
C PRO A 237 -19.89 10.65 12.37
N GLY A 238 -19.32 10.86 13.56
CA GLY A 238 -19.42 9.96 14.72
C GLY A 238 -18.12 9.37 15.25
N PHE A 239 -17.02 9.42 14.51
CA PHE A 239 -15.70 8.99 14.99
C PHE A 239 -14.62 9.99 14.56
N GLU A 240 -13.58 10.11 15.38
CA GLU A 240 -12.37 10.85 15.01
C GLU A 240 -11.62 10.14 13.87
N ASN A 241 -10.98 10.92 13.00
CA ASN A 241 -10.23 10.40 11.86
C ASN A 241 -9.12 9.43 12.30
N SER A 242 -8.42 9.75 13.40
CA SER A 242 -7.38 8.90 14.01
C SER A 242 -7.90 7.50 14.34
N VAL A 243 -9.09 7.42 14.94
CA VAL A 243 -9.76 6.15 15.28
C VAL A 243 -10.13 5.37 14.02
N LEU A 244 -10.67 6.04 12.99
CA LEU A 244 -11.03 5.39 11.73
C LEU A 244 -9.82 4.84 10.98
N PHE A 245 -8.71 5.59 10.91
CA PHE A 245 -7.46 5.09 10.35
C PHE A 245 -6.94 3.87 11.11
N THR A 246 -6.95 3.93 12.43
CA THR A 246 -6.54 2.83 13.32
C THR A 246 -7.35 1.56 13.05
N LEU A 247 -8.67 1.69 13.05
CA LEU A 247 -9.58 0.57 12.78
C LEU A 247 -9.40 0.03 11.37
N ASN A 248 -9.17 0.90 10.38
CA ASN A 248 -8.92 0.45 9.02
C ASN A 248 -7.63 -0.36 8.92
N HIS A 249 -6.52 0.14 9.46
CA HIS A 249 -5.23 -0.56 9.42
C HIS A 249 -5.28 -1.90 10.16
N VAL A 250 -5.80 -1.92 11.39
CA VAL A 250 -5.97 -3.16 12.17
C VAL A 250 -6.92 -4.12 11.46
N GLY A 251 -8.05 -3.61 10.95
CA GLY A 251 -9.05 -4.39 10.22
C GLY A 251 -8.48 -5.06 8.97
N ILE A 252 -7.69 -4.35 8.17
CA ILE A 252 -7.03 -4.90 6.98
C ILE A 252 -6.04 -5.99 7.37
N VAL A 253 -5.23 -5.78 8.41
CA VAL A 253 -4.25 -6.77 8.88
C VAL A 253 -4.96 -8.04 9.36
N LEU A 254 -6.01 -7.91 10.16
CA LEU A 254 -6.78 -9.04 10.67
C LEU A 254 -7.54 -9.78 9.55
N ALA A 255 -8.26 -9.05 8.70
CA ALA A 255 -9.04 -9.62 7.61
C ALA A 255 -8.14 -10.35 6.59
N SER A 256 -7.04 -9.73 6.15
CA SER A 256 -6.08 -10.36 5.24
C SER A 256 -5.42 -11.59 5.84
N THR A 257 -5.09 -11.56 7.14
CA THR A 257 -4.54 -12.71 7.84
C THR A 257 -5.55 -13.85 7.92
N LEU A 258 -6.80 -13.55 8.30
CA LEU A 258 -7.87 -14.54 8.38
C LEU A 258 -8.16 -15.18 7.02
N VAL A 259 -8.31 -14.36 5.98
CA VAL A 259 -8.53 -14.84 4.60
C VAL A 259 -7.34 -15.70 4.14
N GLY A 260 -6.11 -15.36 4.55
CA GLY A 260 -4.92 -16.17 4.28
C GLY A 260 -4.97 -17.55 4.90
N ILE A 261 -5.37 -17.63 6.16
CA ILE A 261 -5.51 -18.89 6.87
C ILE A 261 -6.64 -19.72 6.26
N VAL A 262 -7.83 -19.12 6.06
CA VAL A 262 -9.04 -19.86 5.66
C VAL A 262 -9.01 -20.27 4.18
N PHE A 263 -8.76 -19.33 3.26
CA PHE A 263 -8.88 -19.58 1.82
C PHE A 263 -7.59 -20.11 1.19
N PHE A 264 -6.43 -19.70 1.72
CA PHE A 264 -5.12 -20.08 1.17
C PHE A 264 -4.36 -21.07 2.06
N ARG A 265 -4.97 -21.52 3.16
CA ARG A 265 -4.40 -22.49 4.10
C ARG A 265 -3.01 -22.07 4.59
N GLU A 266 -2.82 -20.76 4.81
CA GLU A 266 -1.56 -20.24 5.34
C GLU A 266 -1.34 -20.71 6.78
N VAL A 267 -0.21 -21.39 7.03
CA VAL A 267 0.17 -21.84 8.37
C VAL A 267 1.08 -20.80 9.00
N LEU A 268 0.58 -20.14 10.04
CA LEU A 268 1.33 -19.18 10.84
C LEU A 268 2.09 -19.87 11.97
N LEU A 269 3.34 -19.47 12.19
CA LEU A 269 4.11 -19.88 13.35
C LEU A 269 3.70 -19.06 14.56
N ARG A 270 4.04 -19.56 15.75
CA ARG A 270 3.92 -18.79 17.00
C ARG A 270 4.59 -17.41 16.89
N LYS A 271 5.74 -17.31 16.22
CA LYS A 271 6.42 -16.02 15.99
C LYS A 271 5.60 -15.08 15.10
N ASN A 272 4.90 -15.59 14.09
CA ASN A 272 4.05 -14.76 13.24
C ASN A 272 2.82 -14.24 14.01
N TRP A 273 2.25 -15.08 14.89
CA TRP A 273 1.19 -14.66 15.80
C TRP A 273 1.63 -13.56 16.76
N ILE A 274 2.82 -13.70 17.37
CA ILE A 274 3.38 -12.64 18.21
C ILE A 274 3.56 -11.36 17.38
N GLY A 275 4.10 -11.46 16.16
CA GLY A 275 4.24 -10.33 15.26
C GLY A 275 2.91 -9.65 14.94
N LEU A 276 1.84 -10.41 14.72
CA LEU A 276 0.49 -9.89 14.51
C LEU A 276 -0.02 -9.12 15.74
N VAL A 277 0.12 -9.69 16.93
CA VAL A 277 -0.30 -9.03 18.18
C VAL A 277 0.49 -7.74 18.41
N LEU A 278 1.80 -7.77 18.18
CA LEU A 278 2.64 -6.57 18.27
C LEU A 278 2.24 -5.50 17.25
N ALA A 279 1.85 -5.90 16.03
CA ALA A 279 1.38 -4.97 15.01
C ALA A 279 0.11 -4.22 15.47
N ILE A 280 -0.82 -4.94 16.08
CA ILE A 280 -2.08 -4.36 16.58
C ILE A 280 -1.76 -3.39 17.73
N ILE A 281 -0.94 -3.81 18.70
CA ILE A 281 -0.52 -2.95 19.81
C ILE A 281 0.20 -1.71 19.29
N SER A 282 1.08 -1.88 18.30
CA SER A 282 1.82 -0.77 17.67
C SER A 282 0.88 0.25 17.04
N ILE A 283 -0.11 -0.17 16.25
CA ILE A 283 -1.08 0.76 15.65
C ILE A 283 -1.83 1.52 16.75
N LEU A 284 -2.29 0.81 17.79
CA LEU A 284 -3.04 1.42 18.89
C LEU A 284 -2.19 2.43 19.66
N LEU A 285 -0.92 2.13 19.94
CA LEU A 285 -0.03 3.06 20.62
C LEU A 285 0.22 4.31 19.79
N VAL A 286 0.53 4.14 18.50
CA VAL A 286 0.77 5.26 17.58
C VAL A 286 -0.47 6.15 17.50
N ALA A 287 -1.65 5.55 17.32
CA ALA A 287 -2.90 6.28 17.21
C ALA A 287 -3.28 7.07 18.47
N ASN A 288 -3.10 6.49 19.66
CA ASN A 288 -3.42 7.15 20.93
C ASN A 288 -2.32 8.11 21.42
N SER A 289 -1.25 8.24 20.65
CA SER A 289 -0.11 9.09 21.00
C SER A 289 -0.03 10.37 20.17
N GLN A 290 -0.87 10.51 19.16
CA GLN A 290 -1.01 11.73 18.36
C GLN A 290 -1.56 12.88 19.18
#